data_AF-A0A7Y2L2A3-F1
#
_entry.id   AF-A0A7Y2L2A3-F1
#
_cell.length_a   1.000
_cell.length_b   1.000
_cell.length_c   1.000
_cell.angle_alpha   90.00
_cell.angle_beta   90.00
_cell.angle_gamma   90.00
#
_symmetry.space_group_name_H-M   'P 1'
#
loop_
_entity.id
_entity.type
_entity.pdbx_description
1 polymer ?
#
loop_
_entity_poly.entity_id
_entity_poly.type
_entity_poly.pdbx_seq_one_letter_code
_entity_poly.pdbx_strand_id
1 'polypeptide(L)'
;WGLHGWGVFAFVGMALAYFAYRHNLPLALRSALYPLIGKRINGPIGYAVDGFGIIATVFGLGADMGFGVLHLNSGLDYLFGLPHTQWVQVGLITLMMGAAILVAIAGVDKGVRVMSDINMLLACALLLFVLFAGPTQHLLNTLVQNIGDYLGALPTKSFDVYAYDKPSDWLGGWTVFYWAWWIAWSPFVGLFIARISRGRTIREFVFGVLLIPLGFTLAWMSIFGNSAIDQVLNHGMVALGQSAIDDPSRTLYLLLETYPWSRTVIAVTVFISFVFFVTSADSGTVVLSTLSARGNNADEDGPKWLRVFWGAMTALVTSALLFSGSIDALKSAVVLTSLPFSLILLLMMWGLHKAFYLESQKKIAQMHSLAPVSHARRGGWRQRLSQAVHFPSRDEVYRFMDTTVRPAIEEVSAVFREKGLNVVTQPDPANDNVSLEIGHGEEHPFIYQVQMRGYFTPSFARGGFGKKE
;
A
#
# COMPACT_ATOMS: atom_id res chain seq x y z
N TRP A 1 -13.39 5.23 -4.83
CA TRP A 1 -13.67 4.11 -3.90
C TRP A 1 -13.13 2.75 -4.36
N GLY A 2 -12.72 2.59 -5.62
CA GLY A 2 -12.08 1.37 -6.11
C GLY A 2 -10.54 1.48 -6.18
N LEU A 3 -9.97 0.95 -7.27
CA LEU A 3 -8.53 0.79 -7.49
C LEU A 3 -7.71 2.07 -7.30
N HIS A 4 -8.20 3.24 -7.71
CA HIS A 4 -7.45 4.50 -7.56
C HIS A 4 -7.12 4.83 -6.09
N GLY A 5 -8.13 4.79 -5.22
CA GLY A 5 -7.94 5.11 -3.79
C GLY A 5 -7.07 4.07 -3.10
N TRP A 6 -7.40 2.78 -3.28
CA TRP A 6 -6.62 1.68 -2.73
C TRP A 6 -5.21 1.58 -3.32
N GLY A 7 -4.99 2.09 -4.53
CA GLY A 7 -3.68 2.20 -5.17
C GLY A 7 -2.75 3.13 -4.42
N VAL A 8 -3.26 4.27 -3.92
CA VAL A 8 -2.47 5.17 -3.08
C VAL A 8 -2.07 4.48 -1.77
N PHE A 9 -2.99 3.74 -1.15
CA PHE A 9 -2.73 3.01 0.09
C PHE A 9 -1.75 1.85 -0.10
N ALA A 10 -1.92 1.06 -1.16
CA ALA A 10 -0.99 0.02 -1.54
C ALA A 10 0.40 0.60 -1.79
N PHE A 11 0.49 1.72 -2.50
CA PHE A 11 1.76 2.38 -2.76
C PHE A 11 2.47 2.82 -1.46
N VAL A 12 1.79 3.58 -0.59
CA VAL A 12 2.41 4.08 0.65
C VAL A 12 2.73 2.93 1.61
N GLY A 13 1.81 1.97 1.78
CA GLY A 13 2.04 0.81 2.63
C GLY A 13 3.19 -0.07 2.14
N MET A 14 3.31 -0.27 0.83
CA MET A 14 4.45 -0.99 0.24
C MET A 14 5.76 -0.25 0.47
N ALA A 15 5.78 1.08 0.27
CA ALA A 15 6.98 1.88 0.51
C ALA A 15 7.42 1.76 1.97
N LEU A 16 6.51 1.99 2.92
CA LEU A 16 6.79 1.89 4.35
C LEU A 16 7.26 0.48 4.75
N ALA A 17 6.54 -0.56 4.34
CA ALA A 17 6.89 -1.94 4.64
C ALA A 17 8.26 -2.33 4.07
N TYR A 18 8.54 -1.93 2.83
CA TYR A 18 9.82 -2.23 2.17
C TYR A 18 10.98 -1.59 2.93
N PHE A 19 10.94 -0.28 3.20
CA PHE A 19 12.06 0.38 3.88
C PHE A 19 12.20 -0.03 5.35
N ALA A 20 11.09 -0.25 6.05
CA ALA A 20 11.14 -0.68 7.45
C ALA A 20 11.63 -2.12 7.59
N TYR A 21 11.04 -3.07 6.89
CA TYR A 21 11.30 -4.50 7.13
C TYR A 21 12.43 -5.08 6.28
N ARG A 22 12.72 -4.53 5.08
CA ARG A 22 13.82 -5.00 4.21
C ARG A 22 15.12 -4.22 4.42
N HIS A 23 15.02 -2.90 4.63
CA HIS A 23 16.19 -2.01 4.81
C HIS A 23 16.47 -1.63 6.28
N ASN A 24 15.65 -2.11 7.22
CA ASN A 24 15.79 -1.85 8.65
C ASN A 24 15.85 -0.34 8.98
N LEU A 25 15.08 0.46 8.23
CA LEU A 25 14.92 1.88 8.46
C LEU A 25 13.73 2.15 9.41
N PRO A 26 13.63 3.34 10.01
CA PRO A 26 12.47 3.70 10.81
C PRO A 26 11.16 3.56 10.00
N LEU A 27 10.08 3.12 10.64
CA LEU A 27 8.76 3.05 10.03
C LEU A 27 8.16 4.47 9.95
N ALA A 28 8.69 5.27 9.04
CA ALA A 28 8.37 6.69 8.84
C ALA A 28 8.33 7.02 7.35
N LEU A 29 7.55 8.04 6.97
CA LEU A 29 7.35 8.45 5.57
C LEU A 29 8.67 8.85 4.91
N ARG A 30 9.51 9.57 5.65
CA ARG A 30 10.86 9.98 5.21
C ARG A 30 11.75 8.82 4.75
N SER A 31 11.54 7.60 5.25
CA SER A 31 12.37 6.44 4.94
C SER A 31 12.29 6.07 3.46
N ALA A 32 11.16 6.39 2.80
CA ALA A 32 11.00 6.19 1.36
C ALA A 32 11.91 7.08 0.51
N LEU A 33 12.42 8.20 1.05
CA LEU A 33 13.37 9.07 0.36
C LEU A 33 14.83 8.64 0.54
N TYR A 34 15.13 7.62 1.34
CA TYR A 34 16.50 7.17 1.58
C TYR A 34 17.31 6.91 0.30
N PRO A 35 16.77 6.31 -0.78
CA PRO A 35 17.51 6.11 -2.03
C PRO A 35 17.86 7.43 -2.76
N LEU A 36 17.12 8.50 -2.51
CA LEU A 36 17.30 9.80 -3.17
C LEU A 36 18.26 10.69 -2.38
N ILE A 37 18.06 10.81 -1.07
CA ILE A 37 18.78 11.77 -0.21
C ILE A 37 19.70 11.13 0.83
N GLY A 38 19.79 9.79 0.85
CA GLY A 38 20.66 9.03 1.75
C GLY A 38 20.38 9.33 3.22
N LYS A 39 21.43 9.53 4.01
CA LYS A 39 21.33 9.81 5.46
C LYS A 39 20.65 11.14 5.80
N ARG A 40 20.41 12.03 4.81
CA ARG A 40 19.70 13.31 5.02
C ARG A 40 18.23 13.14 5.40
N ILE A 41 17.68 11.91 5.32
CA ILE A 41 16.37 11.59 5.92
C ILE A 41 16.33 11.90 7.43
N ASN A 42 17.46 11.88 8.13
CA ASN A 42 17.54 12.21 9.55
C ASN A 42 17.76 13.71 9.81
N GLY A 43 17.65 14.55 8.78
CA GLY A 43 17.77 16.00 8.85
C GLY A 43 16.47 16.74 8.51
N PRO A 44 16.53 18.07 8.35
CA PRO A 44 15.34 18.92 8.16
C PRO A 44 14.43 18.49 7.00
N ILE A 45 15.01 18.03 5.88
CA ILE A 45 14.25 17.60 4.70
C ILE A 45 13.38 16.36 5.02
N GLY A 46 13.93 15.39 5.75
CA GLY A 46 13.15 14.21 6.13
C GLY A 46 12.09 14.52 7.19
N TYR A 47 12.40 15.36 8.18
CA TYR A 47 11.40 15.79 9.16
C TYR A 47 10.29 16.64 8.55
N ALA A 48 10.56 17.42 7.50
CA ALA A 48 9.53 18.14 6.76
C ALA A 48 8.53 17.16 6.10
N VAL A 49 9.03 16.06 5.52
CA VAL A 49 8.18 15.00 4.94
C VAL A 49 7.27 14.37 5.98
N ASP A 50 7.82 13.97 7.13
CA ASP A 50 7.03 13.40 8.22
C ASP A 50 6.00 14.43 8.74
N GLY A 51 6.41 15.70 8.88
CA GLY A 51 5.54 16.80 9.33
C GLY A 51 4.36 17.06 8.40
N PHE A 52 4.58 17.15 7.08
CA PHE A 52 3.49 17.26 6.10
C PHE A 52 2.58 16.04 6.12
N GLY A 53 3.13 14.83 6.30
CA GLY A 53 2.34 13.62 6.44
C GLY A 53 1.45 13.60 7.69
N ILE A 54 1.97 14.08 8.82
CA ILE A 54 1.20 14.25 10.06
C ILE A 54 0.07 15.27 9.85
N ILE A 55 0.37 16.43 9.27
CA ILE A 55 -0.64 17.47 8.97
C ILE A 55 -1.74 16.90 8.08
N ALA A 56 -1.37 16.27 6.96
CA ALA A 56 -2.33 15.67 6.03
C ALA A 56 -3.19 14.60 6.73
N THR A 57 -2.60 13.79 7.60
CA THR A 57 -3.32 12.76 8.37
C THR A 57 -4.31 13.39 9.37
N VAL A 58 -3.93 14.45 10.07
CA VAL A 58 -4.81 15.15 11.03
C VAL A 58 -6.03 15.73 10.33
N PHE A 59 -5.84 16.40 9.19
CA PHE A 59 -6.95 16.96 8.42
C PHE A 59 -7.81 15.88 7.74
N GLY A 60 -7.19 14.79 7.26
CA GLY A 60 -7.91 13.63 6.73
C GLY A 60 -8.80 12.97 7.77
N LEU A 61 -8.23 12.60 8.93
CA LEU A 61 -9.01 12.06 10.06
C LEU A 61 -10.05 13.05 10.55
N GLY A 62 -9.69 14.35 10.57
CA GLY A 62 -10.59 15.40 10.99
C GLY A 62 -11.85 15.49 10.12
N ALA A 63 -11.69 15.34 8.80
CA ALA A 63 -12.80 15.31 7.86
C ALA A 63 -13.68 14.07 8.02
N ASP A 64 -13.09 12.89 8.18
CA ASP A 64 -13.84 11.65 8.42
C ASP A 64 -14.69 11.72 9.67
N MET A 65 -14.11 12.25 10.75
CA MET A 65 -14.82 12.45 12.01
C MET A 65 -15.96 13.45 11.84
N GLY A 66 -15.75 14.51 11.05
CA GLY A 66 -16.81 15.45 10.70
C GLY A 66 -17.97 14.76 9.98
N PHE A 67 -17.70 14.02 8.91
CA PHE A 67 -18.74 13.26 8.20
C PHE A 67 -19.40 12.21 9.09
N GLY A 68 -18.62 11.51 9.92
CA GLY A 68 -19.11 10.51 10.86
C GLY A 68 -20.07 11.10 11.90
N VAL A 69 -19.77 12.28 12.44
CA VAL A 69 -20.65 12.96 13.41
C VAL A 69 -21.90 13.52 12.75
N LEU A 70 -21.80 14.10 11.54
CA LEU A 70 -22.97 14.53 10.78
C LEU A 70 -23.91 13.35 10.53
N HIS A 71 -23.34 12.20 10.14
CA HIS A 71 -24.07 10.97 9.91
C HIS A 71 -24.68 10.39 11.19
N LEU A 72 -23.91 10.34 12.29
CA LEU A 72 -24.41 9.87 13.58
C LEU A 72 -25.54 10.76 14.11
N ASN A 73 -25.37 12.08 14.03
CA ASN A 73 -26.37 13.05 14.47
C ASN A 73 -27.68 12.88 13.69
N SER A 74 -27.60 12.66 12.37
CA SER A 74 -28.76 12.38 11.51
C SER A 74 -29.55 11.15 11.94
N GLY A 75 -28.86 10.08 12.34
CA GLY A 75 -29.54 8.90 12.84
C GLY A 75 -30.08 9.06 14.27
N LEU A 76 -29.40 9.83 15.13
CA LEU A 76 -29.91 10.16 16.46
C LEU A 76 -31.13 11.10 16.40
N ASP A 77 -31.17 12.02 15.44
CA ASP A 77 -32.35 12.84 15.17
C ASP A 77 -33.53 11.96 14.77
N TYR A 78 -33.32 11.03 13.83
CA TYR A 78 -34.37 10.09 13.45
C TYR A 78 -34.89 9.25 14.63
N LEU A 79 -34.01 8.75 15.50
CA LEU A 79 -34.40 7.84 16.59
C LEU A 79 -34.95 8.54 17.83
N PHE A 80 -34.43 9.72 18.15
CA PHE A 80 -34.63 10.41 19.43
C PHE A 80 -35.02 11.89 19.30
N GLY A 81 -35.10 12.45 18.09
CA GLY A 81 -35.42 13.87 17.85
C GLY A 81 -34.31 14.82 18.29
N LEU A 82 -33.05 14.37 18.27
CA LEU A 82 -31.89 15.15 18.68
C LEU A 82 -31.60 16.31 17.68
N PRO A 83 -31.53 17.58 18.12
CA PRO A 83 -31.38 18.70 17.21
C PRO A 83 -30.09 18.70 16.37
N HIS A 84 -30.21 19.06 15.09
CA HIS A 84 -29.09 19.28 14.18
C HIS A 84 -28.40 20.64 14.38
N THR A 85 -27.78 20.82 15.55
CA THR A 85 -27.02 22.04 15.85
C THR A 85 -25.52 21.76 15.92
N GLN A 86 -24.70 22.73 15.53
CA GLN A 86 -23.24 22.64 15.63
C GLN A 86 -22.78 22.30 17.05
N TRP A 87 -23.44 22.85 18.08
CA TRP A 87 -23.12 22.57 19.48
C TRP A 87 -23.34 21.11 19.87
N VAL A 88 -24.43 20.50 19.38
CA VAL A 88 -24.70 19.07 19.58
C VAL A 88 -23.62 18.23 18.89
N GLN A 89 -23.25 18.56 17.65
CA GLN A 89 -22.21 17.86 16.90
C GLN A 89 -20.84 17.95 17.59
N VAL A 90 -20.46 19.12 18.11
CA VAL A 90 -19.23 19.31 18.90
C VAL A 90 -19.27 18.51 20.20
N GLY A 91 -20.43 18.46 20.86
CA GLY A 91 -20.67 17.60 22.01
C GLY A 91 -20.45 16.11 21.69
N LEU A 92 -21.00 15.64 20.56
CA LEU A 92 -20.82 14.28 20.08
C LEU A 92 -19.35 13.98 19.76
N ILE A 93 -18.63 14.88 19.08
CA ILE A 93 -17.19 14.74 18.81
C ILE A 93 -16.42 14.61 20.11
N THR A 94 -16.68 15.49 21.07
CA THR A 94 -15.96 15.52 22.34
C THR A 94 -16.19 14.22 23.12
N LEU A 95 -17.44 13.73 23.15
CA LEU A 95 -17.81 12.48 23.80
C LEU A 95 -17.12 11.28 23.14
N MET A 96 -17.22 11.17 21.81
CA MET A 96 -16.71 10.03 21.06
C MET A 96 -15.19 9.99 21.00
N MET A 97 -14.54 11.14 20.80
CA MET A 97 -13.09 11.25 20.88
C MET A 97 -12.60 11.00 22.31
N GLY A 98 -13.32 11.51 23.32
CA GLY A 98 -13.02 11.21 24.72
C GLY A 98 -13.03 9.70 25.00
N ALA A 99 -14.06 9.00 24.52
CA ALA A 99 -14.14 7.54 24.60
C ALA A 99 -12.98 6.86 23.86
N ALA A 100 -12.67 7.28 22.63
CA ALA A 100 -11.57 6.74 21.85
C ALA A 100 -10.20 6.94 22.54
N ILE A 101 -9.95 8.12 23.12
CA ILE A 101 -8.72 8.41 23.87
C ILE A 101 -8.63 7.52 25.12
N LEU A 102 -9.72 7.37 25.87
CA LEU A 102 -9.74 6.50 27.06
C LEU A 102 -9.39 5.05 26.68
N VAL A 103 -9.96 4.56 25.59
CA VAL A 103 -9.66 3.24 25.02
C VAL A 103 -8.18 3.13 24.62
N ALA A 104 -7.66 4.14 23.91
CA ALA A 104 -6.27 4.18 23.44
C ALA A 104 -5.24 4.18 24.59
N ILE A 105 -5.55 4.78 25.74
CA ILE A 105 -4.67 4.81 26.92
C ILE A 105 -4.80 3.53 27.74
N ALA A 106 -6.04 3.03 27.89
CA ALA A 106 -6.35 1.87 28.72
C ALA A 106 -5.76 0.57 28.14
N GLY A 107 -5.40 0.56 26.84
CA GLY A 107 -4.79 -0.61 26.20
C GLY A 107 -5.74 -1.79 26.15
N VAL A 108 -7.04 -1.51 25.95
CA VAL A 108 -8.11 -2.52 25.87
C VAL A 108 -8.11 -3.13 24.46
N ASP A 109 -6.95 -3.54 23.97
CA ASP A 109 -6.74 -4.01 22.60
C ASP A 109 -7.66 -5.19 22.26
N LYS A 110 -7.96 -6.02 23.25
CA LYS A 110 -8.89 -7.15 23.12
C LYS A 110 -10.34 -6.70 22.97
N GLY A 111 -10.78 -5.69 23.71
CA GLY A 111 -12.15 -5.18 23.65
C GLY A 111 -12.42 -4.42 22.35
N VAL A 112 -11.47 -3.58 21.92
CA VAL A 112 -11.55 -2.88 20.63
C VAL A 112 -11.61 -3.86 19.47
N ARG A 113 -10.76 -4.90 19.50
CA ARG A 113 -10.77 -5.94 18.46
C ARG A 113 -12.13 -6.62 18.37
N VAL A 114 -12.69 -7.07 19.49
CA VAL A 114 -14.02 -7.72 19.51
C VAL A 114 -15.10 -6.76 19.03
N MET A 115 -15.06 -5.49 19.44
CA MET A 115 -16.03 -4.49 18.99
C MET A 115 -15.94 -4.25 17.48
N SER A 116 -14.73 -4.19 16.93
CA SER A 116 -14.48 -4.06 15.49
C SER A 116 -14.95 -5.29 14.70
N ASP A 117 -14.70 -6.49 15.21
CA ASP A 117 -15.15 -7.75 14.59
C ASP A 117 -16.68 -7.85 14.56
N ILE A 118 -17.34 -7.52 15.67
CA ILE A 118 -18.81 -7.43 15.75
C ILE A 118 -19.32 -6.36 14.79
N ASN A 119 -18.66 -5.21 14.71
CA ASN A 119 -19.07 -4.14 13.82
C ASN A 119 -18.98 -4.54 12.34
N MET A 120 -17.91 -5.23 11.96
CA MET A 120 -17.75 -5.77 10.61
C MET A 120 -18.83 -6.80 10.29
N LEU A 121 -19.16 -7.67 11.25
CA LEU A 121 -20.27 -8.62 11.12
C LEU A 121 -21.61 -7.89 10.93
N LEU A 122 -21.88 -6.86 11.72
CA LEU A 122 -23.11 -6.06 11.63
C LEU A 122 -23.20 -5.29 10.31
N ALA A 123 -22.09 -4.73 9.82
CA ALA A 123 -22.04 -4.07 8.52
C ALA A 123 -22.31 -5.04 7.37
N CYS A 124 -21.70 -6.23 7.39
CA CYS A 124 -21.99 -7.30 6.44
C CYS A 124 -23.45 -7.77 6.54
N ALA A 125 -23.98 -7.94 7.76
CA ALA A 125 -25.37 -8.32 7.98
C ALA A 125 -26.34 -7.25 7.46
N LEU A 126 -26.02 -5.96 7.64
CA LEU A 126 -26.80 -4.85 7.10
C LEU A 126 -26.80 -4.85 5.56
N LEU A 127 -25.64 -5.08 4.94
CA LEU A 127 -25.54 -5.20 3.47
C LEU A 127 -26.38 -6.37 2.95
N LEU A 128 -26.29 -7.54 3.60
CA LEU A 128 -27.11 -8.70 3.24
C LEU A 128 -28.60 -8.46 3.49
N PHE A 129 -28.94 -7.77 4.57
CA PHE A 129 -30.32 -7.40 4.87
C PHE A 129 -30.90 -6.52 3.77
N VAL A 130 -30.21 -5.46 3.35
CA VAL A 130 -30.66 -4.59 2.25
C VAL A 130 -30.78 -5.38 0.94
N LEU A 131 -29.84 -6.28 0.66
CA LEU A 131 -29.89 -7.14 -0.52
C LEU A 131 -31.13 -8.06 -0.56
N PHE A 132 -31.46 -8.71 0.56
CA PHE A 132 -32.55 -9.69 0.62
C PHE A 132 -33.92 -9.09 0.92
N ALA A 133 -33.97 -7.97 1.64
CA ALA A 133 -35.21 -7.24 1.91
C ALA A 133 -35.59 -6.29 0.77
N GLY A 134 -34.63 -5.91 -0.08
CA GLY A 134 -34.85 -5.15 -1.31
C GLY A 134 -35.08 -6.05 -2.53
N PRO A 135 -35.12 -5.48 -3.75
CA PRO A 135 -35.32 -6.25 -4.98
C PRO A 135 -34.06 -7.05 -5.34
N THR A 136 -33.85 -8.20 -4.69
CA THR A 136 -32.60 -8.99 -4.75
C THR A 136 -32.12 -9.28 -6.17
N GLN A 137 -33.01 -9.74 -7.06
CA GLN A 137 -32.64 -10.05 -8.44
C GLN A 137 -32.15 -8.80 -9.18
N HIS A 138 -32.81 -7.66 -8.98
CA HIS A 138 -32.39 -6.40 -9.56
C HIS A 138 -31.01 -5.99 -9.04
N LEU A 139 -30.80 -6.04 -7.72
CA LEU A 139 -29.53 -5.65 -7.08
C LEU A 139 -28.35 -6.53 -7.50
N LEU A 140 -28.58 -7.84 -7.69
CA LEU A 140 -27.55 -8.75 -8.20
C LEU A 140 -27.22 -8.46 -9.68
N ASN A 141 -28.24 -8.19 -10.50
CA ASN A 141 -28.04 -7.81 -11.90
C ASN A 141 -27.27 -6.48 -12.00
N THR A 142 -27.64 -5.47 -11.22
CA THR A 142 -26.95 -4.18 -11.22
C THR A 142 -25.56 -4.28 -10.64
N LEU A 143 -25.30 -5.17 -9.68
CA LEU A 143 -23.93 -5.42 -9.21
C LEU A 143 -23.02 -5.92 -10.34
N VAL A 144 -23.48 -6.90 -11.12
CA VAL A 144 -22.72 -7.42 -12.27
C VAL A 144 -22.52 -6.31 -13.32
N GLN A 145 -23.56 -5.53 -13.59
CA GLN A 145 -23.49 -4.41 -14.53
C GLN A 145 -22.51 -3.33 -14.07
N ASN A 146 -22.57 -2.91 -12.80
CA ASN A 146 -21.68 -1.92 -12.21
C ASN A 146 -20.21 -2.37 -12.24
N ILE A 147 -19.93 -3.67 -12.10
CA ILE A 147 -18.58 -4.22 -12.27
C ILE A 147 -18.11 -4.01 -13.73
N GLY A 148 -18.95 -4.36 -14.70
CA GLY A 148 -18.66 -4.15 -16.12
C GLY A 148 -18.42 -2.67 -16.45
N ASP A 149 -19.30 -1.80 -15.97
CA ASP A 149 -19.23 -0.35 -16.16
C ASP A 149 -17.99 0.23 -15.49
N TYR A 150 -17.65 -0.22 -14.28
CA TYR A 150 -16.44 0.20 -13.58
C TYR A 150 -15.17 -0.14 -14.37
N LEU A 151 -15.07 -1.37 -14.87
CA LEU A 151 -13.91 -1.82 -15.66
C LEU A 151 -13.82 -1.11 -17.01
N GLY A 152 -14.96 -0.91 -17.69
CA GLY A 152 -15.02 -0.22 -18.98
C GLY A 152 -14.72 1.28 -18.87
N ALA A 153 -15.22 1.94 -17.81
CA ALA A 153 -15.03 3.38 -17.60
C ALA A 153 -13.69 3.73 -16.95
N LEU A 154 -12.93 2.75 -16.44
CA LEU A 154 -11.70 3.02 -15.70
C LEU A 154 -10.69 3.88 -16.48
N PRO A 155 -10.35 3.59 -17.75
CA PRO A 155 -9.41 4.42 -18.51
C PRO A 155 -9.97 5.82 -18.76
N THR A 156 -11.20 5.93 -19.25
CA THR A 156 -11.79 7.23 -19.60
C THR A 156 -11.92 8.13 -18.38
N LYS A 157 -12.46 7.62 -17.26
CA LYS A 157 -12.58 8.37 -16.00
C LYS A 157 -11.24 8.70 -15.34
N SER A 158 -10.17 7.97 -15.64
CA SER A 158 -8.82 8.30 -15.13
C SER A 158 -8.25 9.57 -15.76
N PHE A 159 -8.66 9.91 -16.99
CA PHE A 159 -8.15 11.06 -17.74
C PHE A 159 -9.22 12.15 -17.98
N ASP A 160 -10.42 11.96 -17.43
CA ASP A 160 -11.54 12.89 -17.59
C ASP A 160 -11.34 14.15 -16.73
N VAL A 161 -10.88 15.22 -17.38
CA VAL A 161 -10.64 16.53 -16.77
C VAL A 161 -11.69 17.57 -17.17
N TYR A 162 -12.80 17.16 -17.80
CA TYR A 162 -13.90 18.05 -18.17
C TYR A 162 -13.44 19.24 -19.04
N ALA A 163 -12.55 18.99 -20.02
CA ALA A 163 -11.89 20.05 -20.80
C ALA A 163 -12.85 20.90 -21.65
N TYR A 164 -13.90 20.28 -22.18
CA TYR A 164 -14.84 20.90 -23.12
C TYR A 164 -16.21 21.20 -22.51
N ASP A 165 -16.67 20.34 -21.62
CA ASP A 165 -17.89 20.54 -20.84
C ASP A 165 -17.46 20.72 -19.39
N LYS A 166 -17.51 21.97 -18.92
CA LYS A 166 -17.05 22.37 -17.58
C LYS A 166 -18.27 22.51 -16.66
N PRO A 167 -18.80 21.43 -16.06
CA PRO A 167 -19.62 21.60 -14.87
C PRO A 167 -18.73 22.28 -13.83
N SER A 168 -19.03 23.55 -13.51
CA SER A 168 -18.11 24.50 -12.86
C SER A 168 -17.44 23.96 -11.61
N ASP A 169 -18.10 23.05 -10.89
CA ASP A 169 -17.67 22.58 -9.57
C ASP A 169 -17.66 21.05 -9.40
N TRP A 170 -18.04 20.27 -10.43
CA TRP A 170 -18.16 18.81 -10.28
C TRP A 170 -16.81 18.14 -10.02
N LEU A 171 -15.80 18.50 -10.82
CA LEU A 171 -14.46 17.91 -10.70
C LEU A 171 -13.85 18.20 -9.32
N GLY A 172 -14.06 19.42 -8.81
CA GLY A 172 -13.61 19.85 -7.48
C GLY A 172 -14.35 19.13 -6.35
N GLY A 173 -15.69 19.14 -6.40
CA GLY A 173 -16.56 18.61 -5.35
C GLY A 173 -16.55 17.08 -5.19
N TRP A 174 -16.13 16.36 -6.24
CA TRP A 174 -16.07 14.90 -6.28
C TRP A 174 -14.64 14.40 -6.52
N THR A 175 -14.18 14.37 -7.77
CA THR A 175 -12.96 13.65 -8.15
C THR A 175 -11.72 14.17 -7.43
N VAL A 176 -11.48 15.49 -7.44
CA VAL A 176 -10.31 16.11 -6.81
C VAL A 176 -10.40 15.99 -5.29
N PHE A 177 -11.58 16.21 -4.71
CA PHE A 177 -11.79 16.01 -3.29
C PHE A 177 -11.45 14.58 -2.84
N TYR A 178 -11.97 13.54 -3.52
CA TYR A 178 -11.67 12.16 -3.15
C TYR A 178 -10.19 11.81 -3.34
N TRP A 179 -9.53 12.30 -4.40
CA TRP A 179 -8.08 12.14 -4.54
C TRP A 179 -7.32 12.76 -3.38
N ALA A 180 -7.66 14.00 -3.02
CA ALA A 180 -7.07 14.67 -1.88
C ALA A 180 -7.32 13.91 -0.58
N TRP A 181 -8.54 13.42 -0.37
CA TRP A 181 -8.89 12.61 0.80
C TRP A 181 -8.04 11.34 0.89
N TRP A 182 -7.93 10.56 -0.18
CA TRP A 182 -7.09 9.37 -0.19
C TRP A 182 -5.60 9.68 0.03
N ILE A 183 -5.12 10.80 -0.51
CA ILE A 183 -3.75 11.25 -0.27
C ILE A 183 -3.53 11.61 1.21
N ALA A 184 -4.44 12.37 1.83
CA ALA A 184 -4.38 12.72 3.24
C ALA A 184 -4.41 11.49 4.15
N TRP A 185 -5.19 10.48 3.78
CA TRP A 185 -5.33 9.24 4.54
C TRP A 185 -4.19 8.24 4.33
N SER A 186 -3.41 8.41 3.27
CA SER A 186 -2.42 7.42 2.88
C SER A 186 -1.30 7.16 3.89
N PRO A 187 -0.82 8.12 4.71
CA PRO A 187 0.10 7.80 5.81
C PRO A 187 -0.52 6.89 6.85
N PHE A 188 -1.77 7.19 7.24
CA PHE A 188 -2.51 6.45 8.23
C PHE A 188 -2.74 5.00 7.78
N VAL A 189 -3.40 4.84 6.63
CA VAL A 189 -3.75 3.53 6.09
C VAL A 189 -2.50 2.77 5.67
N GLY A 190 -1.53 3.44 5.04
CA GLY A 190 -0.28 2.84 4.61
C GLY A 190 0.54 2.28 5.78
N LEU A 191 0.63 3.00 6.90
CA LEU A 191 1.32 2.53 8.11
C LEU A 191 0.66 1.28 8.68
N PHE A 192 -0.67 1.29 8.79
CA PHE A 192 -1.45 0.15 9.28
C PHE A 192 -1.24 -1.09 8.39
N ILE A 193 -1.42 -0.91 7.08
CA ILE A 193 -1.24 -1.98 6.08
C ILE A 193 0.19 -2.52 6.10
N ALA A 194 1.19 -1.64 6.24
CA ALA A 194 2.59 -2.04 6.32
C ALA A 194 2.83 -3.00 7.50
N ARG A 195 2.33 -2.64 8.70
CA ARG A 195 2.50 -3.43 9.93
C ARG A 195 1.92 -4.83 9.83
N ILE A 196 0.68 -4.95 9.33
CA ILE A 196 0.00 -6.24 9.23
C ILE A 196 0.51 -7.11 8.06
N SER A 197 1.36 -6.57 7.20
CA SER A 197 1.84 -7.24 5.99
C SER A 197 3.29 -7.72 6.06
N ARG A 198 3.89 -7.75 7.26
CA ARG A 198 5.26 -8.24 7.45
C ARG A 198 5.39 -9.69 6.96
N GLY A 199 6.38 -9.93 6.10
CA GLY A 199 6.68 -11.27 5.55
C GLY A 199 5.89 -11.66 4.30
N ARG A 200 4.96 -10.83 3.82
CA ARG A 200 4.25 -11.05 2.55
C ARG A 200 5.14 -10.71 1.36
N THR A 201 4.93 -11.39 0.23
CA THR A 201 5.54 -10.96 -1.03
C THR A 201 4.90 -9.66 -1.53
N ILE A 202 5.64 -8.85 -2.29
CA ILE A 202 5.09 -7.61 -2.89
C ILE A 202 3.85 -7.92 -3.74
N ARG A 203 3.84 -9.06 -4.43
CA ARG A 203 2.70 -9.49 -5.26
C ARG A 203 1.46 -9.72 -4.40
N GLU A 204 1.54 -10.58 -3.40
CA GLU A 204 0.41 -10.87 -2.50
C GLU A 204 -0.09 -9.60 -1.81
N PHE A 205 0.85 -8.75 -1.38
CA PHE A 205 0.55 -7.46 -0.79
C PHE A 205 -0.31 -6.59 -1.70
N VAL A 206 0.16 -6.33 -2.93
CA VAL A 206 -0.53 -5.43 -3.87
C VAL A 206 -1.91 -5.99 -4.24
N PHE A 207 -2.01 -7.28 -4.57
CA PHE A 207 -3.29 -7.88 -4.90
C PHE A 207 -4.27 -7.88 -3.72
N GLY A 208 -3.80 -8.19 -2.51
CA GLY A 208 -4.63 -8.20 -1.31
C GLY A 208 -5.19 -6.82 -0.98
N VAL A 209 -4.33 -5.79 -1.00
CA VAL A 209 -4.73 -4.41 -0.68
C VAL A 209 -5.66 -3.81 -1.74
N LEU A 210 -5.49 -4.18 -3.01
CA LEU A 210 -6.35 -3.67 -4.09
C LEU A 210 -7.68 -4.40 -4.21
N LEU A 211 -7.68 -5.74 -4.21
CA LEU A 211 -8.84 -6.51 -4.63
C LEU A 211 -9.84 -6.77 -3.49
N ILE A 212 -9.36 -7.05 -2.27
CA ILE A 212 -10.25 -7.35 -1.14
C ILE A 212 -11.19 -6.17 -0.87
N PRO A 213 -10.67 -4.93 -0.72
CA PRO A 213 -11.55 -3.81 -0.43
C PRO A 213 -12.36 -3.36 -1.64
N LEU A 214 -11.84 -3.51 -2.87
CA LEU A 214 -12.58 -3.23 -4.10
C LEU A 214 -13.85 -4.09 -4.18
N GLY A 215 -13.78 -5.38 -3.85
CA GLY A 215 -14.94 -6.26 -3.86
C GLY A 215 -16.03 -5.77 -2.89
N PHE A 216 -15.63 -5.39 -1.67
CA PHE A 216 -16.55 -4.85 -0.68
C PHE A 216 -17.16 -3.51 -1.11
N THR A 217 -16.36 -2.58 -1.65
CA THR A 217 -16.88 -1.26 -2.07
C THR A 217 -17.79 -1.37 -3.28
N LEU A 218 -17.51 -2.26 -4.23
CA LEU A 218 -18.41 -2.53 -5.37
C LEU A 218 -19.74 -3.11 -4.89
N ALA A 219 -19.71 -4.09 -3.98
CA ALA A 219 -20.92 -4.64 -3.38
C ALA A 219 -21.74 -3.57 -2.63
N TRP A 220 -21.09 -2.80 -1.75
CA TRP A 220 -21.75 -1.78 -0.94
C TRP A 220 -22.38 -0.68 -1.80
N MET A 221 -21.62 -0.11 -2.73
CA MET A 221 -22.11 0.97 -3.59
C MET A 221 -23.20 0.49 -4.54
N SER A 222 -23.12 -0.75 -5.04
CA SER A 222 -24.16 -1.30 -5.91
C SER A 222 -25.45 -1.57 -5.14
N ILE A 223 -25.36 -2.20 -3.96
CA ILE A 223 -26.56 -2.57 -3.19
C ILE A 223 -27.27 -1.32 -2.66
N PHE A 224 -26.57 -0.43 -1.94
CA PHE A 224 -27.20 0.77 -1.40
C PHE A 224 -27.50 1.83 -2.47
N GLY A 225 -26.57 2.05 -3.40
CA GLY A 225 -26.71 3.07 -4.44
C GLY A 225 -27.84 2.73 -5.41
N ASN A 226 -27.89 1.50 -5.95
CA ASN A 226 -28.99 1.11 -6.82
C ASN A 226 -30.32 1.01 -6.07
N SER A 227 -30.33 0.63 -4.78
CA SER A 227 -31.56 0.71 -3.97
C SER A 227 -32.09 2.13 -3.86
N ALA A 228 -31.23 3.13 -3.64
CA ALA A 228 -31.64 4.53 -3.60
C ALA A 228 -32.14 5.02 -4.96
N ILE A 229 -31.43 4.67 -6.04
CA ILE A 229 -31.81 5.04 -7.42
C ILE A 229 -33.17 4.43 -7.78
N ASP A 230 -33.40 3.16 -7.45
CA ASP A 230 -34.65 2.45 -7.69
C ASP A 230 -35.83 3.11 -6.95
N GLN A 231 -35.64 3.50 -5.69
CA GLN A 231 -36.65 4.23 -4.92
C GLN A 231 -37.03 5.56 -5.58
N VAL A 232 -36.07 6.30 -6.12
CA VAL A 232 -36.33 7.58 -6.80
C VAL A 232 -36.99 7.38 -8.16
N LEU A 233 -36.43 6.50 -9.00
CA LEU A 233 -36.87 6.34 -10.39
C LEU A 233 -38.15 5.52 -10.55
N ASN A 234 -38.29 4.44 -9.78
CA ASN A 234 -39.37 3.47 -9.96
C ASN A 234 -40.46 3.59 -8.89
N HIS A 235 -40.14 4.11 -7.71
CA HIS A 235 -41.09 4.27 -6.59
C HIS A 235 -41.49 5.73 -6.32
N GLY A 236 -40.96 6.70 -7.08
CA GLY A 236 -41.36 8.10 -7.03
C GLY A 236 -40.94 8.84 -5.75
N MET A 237 -39.95 8.33 -5.01
CA MET A 237 -39.43 8.94 -3.78
C MET A 237 -38.55 10.16 -4.07
N VAL A 238 -39.12 11.21 -4.68
CA VAL A 238 -38.41 12.45 -5.02
C VAL A 238 -37.73 13.09 -3.81
N ALA A 239 -38.35 12.98 -2.63
CA ALA A 239 -37.78 13.46 -1.37
C ALA A 239 -36.44 12.80 -1.03
N LEU A 240 -36.25 11.52 -1.39
CA LEU A 240 -34.96 10.83 -1.21
C LEU A 240 -33.88 11.41 -2.12
N GLY A 241 -34.22 11.66 -3.39
CA GLY A 241 -33.31 12.29 -4.35
C GLY A 241 -32.92 13.71 -3.95
N GLN A 242 -33.90 14.49 -3.46
CA GLN A 242 -33.65 15.85 -2.96
C GLN A 242 -32.78 15.83 -1.70
N SER A 243 -33.05 14.92 -0.75
CA SER A 243 -32.21 14.74 0.43
C SER A 243 -30.77 14.40 0.05
N ALA A 244 -30.52 13.63 -1.01
CA ALA A 244 -29.16 13.31 -1.45
C ALA A 244 -28.34 14.54 -1.85
N ILE A 245 -29.01 15.64 -2.23
CA ILE A 245 -28.40 16.90 -2.60
C ILE A 245 -28.30 17.83 -1.38
N ASP A 246 -29.42 17.99 -0.66
CA ASP A 246 -29.55 19.01 0.40
C ASP A 246 -29.00 18.54 1.75
N ASP A 247 -29.20 17.25 2.08
CA ASP A 247 -28.73 16.62 3.32
C ASP A 247 -28.25 15.17 3.06
N PRO A 248 -27.01 15.02 2.53
CA PRO A 248 -26.44 13.71 2.27
C PRO A 248 -26.36 12.81 3.52
N SER A 249 -26.27 13.40 4.71
CA SER A 249 -26.11 12.65 5.97
C SER A 249 -27.40 11.94 6.38
N ARG A 250 -28.56 12.53 6.06
CA ARG A 250 -29.89 11.97 6.30
C ARG A 250 -30.33 10.93 5.27
N THR A 251 -29.79 10.99 4.06
CA THR A 251 -30.24 10.20 2.90
C THR A 251 -30.24 8.69 3.15
N LEU A 252 -29.22 8.16 3.84
CA LEU A 252 -29.18 6.74 4.17
C LEU A 252 -30.35 6.33 5.07
N TYR A 253 -30.69 7.14 6.05
CA TYR A 253 -31.77 6.83 7.00
C TYR A 253 -33.13 6.89 6.32
N LEU A 254 -33.34 7.88 5.45
CA LEU A 254 -34.55 7.99 4.63
C LEU A 254 -34.70 6.80 3.66
N LEU A 255 -33.59 6.25 3.15
CA LEU A 255 -33.62 4.99 2.40
C LEU A 255 -34.02 3.82 3.31
N LEU A 256 -33.39 3.68 4.48
CA LEU A 256 -33.67 2.58 5.42
C LEU A 256 -35.09 2.63 6.01
N GLU A 257 -35.74 3.80 6.00
CA GLU A 257 -37.16 3.97 6.34
C GLU A 257 -38.09 3.16 5.44
N THR A 258 -37.70 2.91 4.18
CA THR A 258 -38.52 2.14 3.23
C THR A 258 -38.41 0.63 3.42
N TYR A 259 -37.49 0.18 4.28
CA TYR A 259 -37.24 -1.24 4.55
C TYR A 259 -38.03 -1.74 5.78
N PRO A 260 -38.34 -3.06 5.85
CA PRO A 260 -38.99 -3.64 7.01
C PRO A 260 -38.14 -3.47 8.28
N TRP A 261 -38.80 -3.36 9.44
CA TRP A 261 -38.12 -3.12 10.73
C TRP A 261 -37.21 -1.89 10.75
N SER A 262 -37.51 -0.87 9.93
CA SER A 262 -36.72 0.35 9.72
C SER A 262 -36.14 0.94 11.00
N ARG A 263 -36.95 1.11 12.05
CA ARG A 263 -36.45 1.65 13.33
C ARG A 263 -35.32 0.83 13.95
N THR A 264 -35.40 -0.50 13.89
CA THR A 264 -34.35 -1.41 14.41
C THR A 264 -33.13 -1.36 13.51
N VAL A 265 -33.33 -1.40 12.19
CA VAL A 265 -32.25 -1.34 11.21
C VAL A 265 -31.48 -0.03 11.32
N ILE A 266 -32.19 1.10 11.45
CA ILE A 266 -31.59 2.42 11.66
C ILE A 266 -30.85 2.50 13.00
N ALA A 267 -31.39 1.94 14.08
CA ALA A 267 -30.68 1.86 15.36
C ALA A 267 -29.37 1.05 15.25
N VAL A 268 -29.38 -0.06 14.50
CA VAL A 268 -28.17 -0.84 14.21
C VAL A 268 -27.20 -0.04 13.34
N THR A 269 -27.68 0.68 12.32
CA THR A 269 -26.84 1.54 11.47
C THR A 269 -26.17 2.65 12.30
N VAL A 270 -26.91 3.33 13.17
CA VAL A 270 -26.37 4.34 14.10
C VAL A 270 -25.30 3.75 15.01
N PHE A 271 -25.53 2.55 15.53
CA PHE A 271 -24.55 1.85 16.33
C PHE A 271 -23.30 1.49 15.51
N ILE A 272 -23.46 1.01 14.28
CA ILE A 272 -22.35 0.72 13.36
C ILE A 272 -21.51 1.99 13.12
N SER A 273 -22.15 3.11 12.85
CA SER A 273 -21.49 4.41 12.63
C SER A 273 -20.74 4.87 13.88
N PHE A 274 -21.34 4.73 15.07
CA PHE A 274 -20.69 5.05 16.33
C PHE A 274 -19.42 4.20 16.54
N VAL A 275 -19.51 2.88 16.32
CA VAL A 275 -18.36 1.99 16.49
C VAL A 275 -17.27 2.30 15.47
N PHE A 276 -17.62 2.46 14.19
CA PHE A 276 -16.65 2.83 13.16
C PHE A 276 -15.93 4.13 13.48
N PHE A 277 -16.64 5.13 14.00
CA PHE A 277 -16.02 6.36 14.44
C PHE A 277 -15.00 6.10 15.55
N VAL A 278 -15.41 5.41 16.64
CA VAL A 278 -14.55 5.19 17.80
C VAL A 278 -13.32 4.35 17.43
N THR A 279 -13.48 3.29 16.62
CA THR A 279 -12.37 2.44 16.17
C THR A 279 -11.42 3.18 15.23
N SER A 280 -11.94 4.03 14.35
CA SER A 280 -11.13 4.83 13.43
C SER A 280 -10.39 5.94 14.18
N ALA A 281 -11.03 6.56 15.16
CA ALA A 281 -10.42 7.55 16.04
C ALA A 281 -9.27 6.95 16.86
N ASP A 282 -9.51 5.81 17.51
CA ASP A 282 -8.49 5.07 18.27
C ASP A 282 -7.28 4.75 17.38
N SER A 283 -7.51 4.07 16.26
CA SER A 283 -6.46 3.72 15.29
C SER A 283 -5.70 4.95 14.79
N GLY A 284 -6.44 6.03 14.46
CA GLY A 284 -5.87 7.29 13.99
C GLY A 284 -4.92 7.93 15.00
N THR A 285 -5.31 7.99 16.28
CA THR A 285 -4.46 8.54 17.34
C THR A 285 -3.20 7.71 17.59
N VAL A 286 -3.31 6.38 17.51
CA VAL A 286 -2.15 5.47 17.63
C VAL A 286 -1.18 5.69 16.48
N VAL A 287 -1.66 5.82 15.24
CA VAL A 287 -0.81 6.07 14.08
C VAL A 287 -0.15 7.45 14.14
N LEU A 288 -0.90 8.51 14.46
CA LEU A 288 -0.34 9.85 14.64
C LEU A 288 0.74 9.89 15.73
N SER A 289 0.50 9.18 16.85
CA SER A 289 1.49 9.06 17.92
C SER A 289 2.76 8.34 17.46
N THR A 290 2.62 7.33 16.61
CA THR A 290 3.74 6.56 16.05
C THR A 290 4.54 7.40 15.05
N LEU A 291 3.87 8.09 14.13
CA LEU A 291 4.51 8.97 13.14
C LEU A 291 5.26 10.14 13.79
N SER A 292 4.83 10.57 14.97
CA SER A 292 5.41 11.69 15.72
C SER A 292 6.47 11.26 16.74
N ALA A 293 6.65 9.96 16.97
CA ALA A 293 7.62 9.42 17.92
C ALA A 293 8.98 9.13 17.25
N ARG A 294 10.06 9.36 17.99
CA ARG A 294 11.42 9.07 17.55
C ARG A 294 11.92 7.78 18.22
N GLY A 295 12.42 6.83 17.43
CA GLY A 295 13.21 5.71 17.94
C GLY A 295 12.41 4.49 18.41
N ASN A 296 11.10 4.42 18.19
CA ASN A 296 10.36 3.20 18.45
C ASN A 296 10.65 2.15 17.37
N ASN A 297 10.74 0.88 17.78
CA ASN A 297 10.76 -0.24 16.85
C ASN A 297 9.53 -0.16 15.93
N ALA A 298 9.62 -0.69 14.71
CA ALA A 298 8.50 -0.65 13.74
C ALA A 298 7.18 -1.21 14.32
N ASP A 299 7.29 -2.11 15.30
CA ASP A 299 6.19 -2.81 15.95
C ASP A 299 5.76 -2.17 17.30
N GLU A 300 6.40 -1.07 17.72
CA GLU A 300 6.04 -0.36 18.94
C GLU A 300 5.18 0.87 18.64
N ASP A 301 4.13 1.06 19.43
CA ASP A 301 3.28 2.23 19.31
C ASP A 301 3.87 3.45 20.01
N GLY A 302 3.44 4.64 19.57
CA GLY A 302 3.79 5.89 20.22
C GLY A 302 3.35 5.96 21.70
N PRO A 303 4.06 6.76 22.52
CA PRO A 303 3.77 6.93 23.94
C PRO A 303 2.35 7.43 24.18
N LYS A 304 1.74 7.00 25.29
CA LYS A 304 0.33 7.27 25.60
C LYS A 304 -0.01 8.77 25.61
N TRP A 305 0.89 9.64 26.06
CA TRP A 305 0.66 11.09 26.06
C TRP A 305 0.51 11.68 24.65
N LEU A 306 1.25 11.14 23.66
CA LEU A 306 1.10 11.56 22.26
C LEU A 306 -0.25 11.13 21.69
N ARG A 307 -0.78 9.98 22.11
CA ARG A 307 -2.14 9.54 21.71
C ARG A 307 -3.20 10.53 22.21
N VAL A 308 -3.09 10.95 23.47
CA VAL A 308 -3.99 11.97 24.07
C VAL A 308 -3.86 13.30 23.33
N PHE A 309 -2.63 13.77 23.11
CA PHE A 309 -2.36 15.01 22.40
C PHE A 309 -2.98 15.00 20.99
N TRP A 310 -2.74 13.95 20.21
CA TRP A 310 -3.26 13.86 18.86
C TRP A 310 -4.77 13.65 18.82
N GLY A 311 -5.35 12.88 19.73
CA GLY A 311 -6.81 12.77 19.85
C GLY A 311 -7.47 14.12 20.16
N ALA A 312 -6.93 14.86 21.12
CA ALA A 312 -7.43 16.20 21.45
C ALA A 312 -7.27 17.18 20.27
N MET A 313 -6.11 17.15 19.59
CA MET A 313 -5.85 18.00 18.43
C MET A 313 -6.77 17.67 17.25
N THR A 314 -7.02 16.39 16.95
CA THR A 314 -7.95 16.02 15.88
C THR A 314 -9.38 16.43 16.22
N ALA A 315 -9.85 16.23 17.46
CA ALA A 315 -11.17 16.70 17.87
C ALA A 315 -11.30 18.23 17.80
N LEU A 316 -10.26 18.96 18.18
CA LEU A 316 -10.21 20.41 18.06
C LEU A 316 -10.29 20.86 16.59
N VAL A 317 -9.51 20.22 15.71
CA VAL A 317 -9.52 20.52 14.26
C VAL A 317 -10.89 20.19 13.66
N THR A 318 -11.48 19.02 13.94
CA THR A 318 -12.82 18.66 13.47
C THR A 318 -13.87 19.66 13.94
N SER A 319 -13.83 20.02 15.23
CA SER A 319 -14.78 20.97 15.80
C SER A 319 -14.65 22.35 15.15
N ALA A 320 -13.42 22.83 14.96
CA ALA A 320 -13.15 24.10 14.29
C ALA A 320 -13.63 24.10 12.83
N LEU A 321 -13.41 23.01 12.09
CA LEU A 321 -13.87 22.86 10.72
C LEU A 321 -15.40 22.88 10.62
N LEU A 322 -16.12 22.25 11.56
CA LEU A 322 -17.59 22.31 11.61
C LEU A 322 -18.14 23.71 11.90
N PHE A 323 -17.43 24.52 12.68
CA PHE A 323 -17.79 25.92 12.89
C PHE A 323 -17.46 26.81 11.67
N SER A 324 -16.44 26.45 10.91
CA SER A 324 -15.96 27.22 9.74
C SER A 324 -16.82 27.05 8.49
N GLY A 325 -17.73 26.07 8.43
CA GLY A 325 -18.66 25.89 7.33
C GLY A 325 -19.32 24.51 7.32
N SER A 326 -20.24 24.31 6.38
CA SER A 326 -20.80 22.98 6.07
C SER A 326 -19.73 22.03 5.53
N ILE A 327 -20.12 20.84 5.10
CA ILE A 327 -19.29 19.79 4.46
C ILE A 327 -18.20 20.35 3.51
N ASP A 328 -18.45 21.46 2.82
CA ASP A 328 -17.51 22.06 1.86
C ASP A 328 -16.25 22.66 2.50
N ALA A 329 -16.35 23.19 3.73
CA ALA A 329 -15.17 23.64 4.48
C ALA A 329 -14.24 22.47 4.82
N LEU A 330 -14.83 21.33 5.23
CA LEU A 330 -14.09 20.09 5.47
C LEU A 330 -13.40 19.61 4.18
N LYS A 331 -14.14 19.59 3.06
CA LYS A 331 -13.58 19.21 1.74
C LYS A 331 -12.40 20.10 1.35
N SER A 332 -12.56 21.41 1.49
CA SER A 332 -11.54 22.39 1.11
C SER A 332 -10.26 22.28 1.95
N ALA A 333 -10.38 22.08 3.26
CA ALA A 333 -9.25 21.91 4.16
C ALA A 333 -8.43 20.65 3.83
N VAL A 334 -9.10 19.55 3.49
CA VAL A 334 -8.46 18.31 3.03
C VAL A 334 -7.72 18.54 1.72
N VAL A 335 -8.34 19.21 0.74
CA VAL A 335 -7.69 19.49 -0.55
C VAL A 335 -6.42 20.32 -0.37
N LEU A 336 -6.49 21.39 0.44
CA LEU A 336 -5.38 22.29 0.67
C LEU A 336 -4.18 21.59 1.33
N THR A 337 -4.45 20.70 2.30
CA THR A 337 -3.42 20.00 3.07
C THR A 337 -2.84 18.79 2.33
N SER A 338 -3.62 18.15 1.46
CA SER A 338 -3.18 17.01 0.64
C SER A 338 -2.35 17.40 -0.57
N LEU A 339 -2.53 18.61 -1.10
CA LEU A 339 -1.77 19.08 -2.27
C LEU A 339 -0.25 19.03 -2.05
N PRO A 340 0.34 19.63 -0.99
CA PRO A 340 1.78 19.51 -0.73
C PRO A 340 2.20 18.07 -0.46
N PHE A 341 1.33 17.28 0.18
CA PHE A 341 1.62 15.88 0.45
C PHE A 341 1.63 15.02 -0.83
N SER A 342 0.86 15.38 -1.86
CA SER A 342 0.88 14.69 -3.15
C SER A 342 2.26 14.77 -3.84
N LEU A 343 2.96 15.91 -3.71
CA LEU A 343 4.34 16.06 -4.20
C LEU A 343 5.30 15.14 -3.46
N ILE A 344 5.11 14.98 -2.16
CA ILE A 344 5.88 14.03 -1.35
C ILE A 344 5.64 12.60 -1.82
N LEU A 345 4.39 12.22 -2.11
CA LEU A 345 4.09 10.89 -2.64
C LEU A 345 4.80 10.63 -3.97
N LEU A 346 4.88 11.61 -4.87
CA LEU A 346 5.65 11.48 -6.12
C LEU A 346 7.15 11.26 -5.85
N LEU A 347 7.73 11.98 -4.89
CA LEU A 347 9.11 11.76 -4.46
C LEU A 347 9.31 10.38 -3.84
N MET A 348 8.35 9.89 -3.06
CA MET A 348 8.36 8.52 -2.53
C MET A 348 8.28 7.49 -3.66
N MET A 349 7.48 7.73 -4.71
CA MET A 349 7.39 6.82 -5.87
C MET A 349 8.74 6.72 -6.56
N TRP A 350 9.41 7.85 -6.76
CA TRP A 350 10.74 7.87 -7.35
C TRP A 350 11.79 7.17 -6.46
N GLY A 351 11.73 7.40 -5.15
CA GLY A 351 12.59 6.71 -4.18
C GLY A 351 12.40 5.19 -4.21
N LEU A 352 11.15 4.72 -4.16
CA LEU A 352 10.82 3.30 -4.21
C LEU A 352 11.25 2.67 -5.55
N HIS A 353 10.98 3.34 -6.68
CA HIS A 353 11.42 2.87 -7.98
C HIS A 353 12.94 2.70 -8.04
N LYS A 354 13.70 3.71 -7.57
CA LYS A 354 15.16 3.64 -7.51
C LYS A 354 15.62 2.47 -6.62
N ALA A 355 14.96 2.23 -5.49
CA ALA A 355 15.30 1.11 -4.62
C ALA A 355 15.06 -0.25 -5.28
N PHE A 356 13.95 -0.42 -6.00
CA PHE A 356 13.67 -1.65 -6.75
C PHE A 356 14.64 -1.86 -7.91
N TYR A 357 15.02 -0.79 -8.60
CA TYR A 357 16.04 -0.86 -9.65
C TYR A 357 17.37 -1.36 -9.06
N LEU A 358 17.82 -0.79 -7.94
CA LEU A 358 19.06 -1.21 -7.27
C LEU A 358 18.99 -2.67 -6.78
N GLU A 359 17.87 -3.12 -6.24
CA GLU A 359 17.67 -4.52 -5.82
C GLU A 359 17.71 -5.47 -7.02
N SER A 360 17.11 -5.08 -8.16
CA SER A 360 17.18 -5.84 -9.40
C SER A 360 18.62 -6.01 -9.89
N GLN A 361 19.40 -4.91 -9.91
CA GLN A 361 20.82 -4.96 -10.27
C GLN A 361 21.63 -5.83 -9.31
N LYS A 362 21.36 -5.77 -8.01
CA LYS A 362 21.99 -6.64 -7.00
C LYS A 362 21.66 -8.12 -7.25
N LYS A 363 20.41 -8.44 -7.58
CA LYS A 363 20.00 -9.81 -7.91
C LYS A 363 20.70 -10.30 -9.18
N ILE A 364 20.77 -9.47 -10.23
CA ILE A 364 21.50 -9.80 -11.46
C ILE A 364 22.98 -10.05 -11.16
N ALA A 365 23.63 -9.18 -10.38
CA ALA A 365 25.01 -9.37 -9.97
C ALA A 365 25.23 -10.66 -9.17
N GLN A 366 24.31 -11.02 -8.25
CA GLN A 366 24.38 -12.26 -7.48
C GLN A 366 24.19 -13.51 -8.34
N MET A 367 23.34 -13.46 -9.37
CA MET A 367 23.15 -14.58 -10.31
C MET A 367 24.38 -14.83 -11.18
N HIS A 368 25.20 -13.79 -11.42
CA HIS A 368 26.40 -13.89 -12.26
C HIS A 368 27.72 -13.94 -11.46
N SER A 369 27.69 -13.72 -10.14
CA SER A 369 28.86 -13.76 -9.26
C SER A 369 28.71 -14.80 -8.15
N LEU A 370 28.74 -16.06 -8.56
CA LEU A 370 29.49 -17.03 -7.80
C LEU A 370 30.68 -17.39 -8.69
N ALA A 371 31.82 -16.75 -8.45
CA ALA A 371 33.06 -17.52 -8.58
C ALA A 371 32.79 -18.81 -7.81
N PRO A 372 32.87 -19.99 -8.44
CA PRO A 372 32.40 -21.21 -7.82
C PRO A 372 33.06 -21.30 -6.46
N VAL A 373 32.25 -21.34 -5.40
CA VAL A 373 32.75 -21.68 -4.07
C VAL A 373 33.28 -23.09 -4.25
N SER A 374 34.60 -23.20 -4.40
CA SER A 374 35.24 -24.48 -4.58
C SER A 374 34.81 -25.38 -3.43
N HIS A 375 34.10 -26.45 -3.75
CA HIS A 375 33.74 -27.51 -2.81
C HIS A 375 34.99 -28.25 -2.28
N ALA A 376 36.20 -27.89 -2.71
CA ALA A 376 37.41 -28.38 -2.11
C ALA A 376 37.51 -27.90 -0.67
N ARG A 377 37.21 -28.80 0.28
CA ARG A 377 37.60 -28.72 1.70
C ARG A 377 39.13 -28.62 1.92
N ARG A 378 39.92 -28.33 0.87
CA ARG A 378 41.38 -28.22 0.89
C ARG A 378 41.76 -26.74 0.81
N GLY A 379 41.78 -26.08 1.95
CA GLY A 379 42.28 -24.70 2.09
C GLY A 379 41.81 -24.03 3.37
N GLY A 380 42.72 -23.42 4.12
CA GLY A 380 42.39 -22.63 5.31
C GLY A 380 41.57 -21.37 4.96
N TRP A 381 40.91 -20.74 5.94
CA TRP A 381 40.07 -19.56 5.74
C TRP A 381 40.81 -18.39 5.05
N ARG A 382 42.13 -18.27 5.23
CA ARG A 382 42.99 -17.28 4.56
C ARG A 382 42.98 -17.45 3.02
N GLN A 383 43.04 -18.68 2.55
CA GLN A 383 43.07 -18.99 1.12
C GLN A 383 41.70 -18.76 0.48
N ARG A 384 40.62 -19.06 1.22
CA ARG A 384 39.25 -18.72 0.82
C ARG A 384 39.03 -17.21 0.73
N LEU A 385 39.55 -16.45 1.70
CA LEU A 385 39.44 -14.98 1.68
C LEU A 385 40.22 -14.39 0.51
N SER A 386 41.43 -14.89 0.24
CA SER A 386 42.24 -14.51 -0.92
C SER A 386 41.53 -14.78 -2.25
N GLN A 387 40.89 -15.94 -2.41
CA GLN A 387 40.10 -16.26 -3.61
C GLN A 387 38.85 -15.38 -3.75
N ALA A 388 38.16 -15.08 -2.64
CA ALA A 388 36.95 -14.26 -2.66
C ALA A 388 37.19 -12.80 -3.08
N VAL A 389 38.43 -12.32 -2.98
CA VAL A 389 38.83 -10.96 -3.38
C VAL A 389 39.69 -10.93 -4.64
N HIS A 390 40.02 -12.09 -5.23
CA HIS A 390 40.82 -12.19 -6.43
C HIS A 390 39.94 -12.16 -7.68
N PHE A 391 40.15 -11.15 -8.52
CA PHE A 391 39.46 -11.00 -9.80
C PHE A 391 40.49 -11.26 -10.91
N PRO A 392 40.43 -12.43 -11.57
CA PRO A 392 41.47 -12.82 -12.51
C PRO A 392 41.52 -11.88 -13.71
N SER A 393 42.72 -11.50 -14.11
CA SER A 393 42.99 -10.73 -15.32
C SER A 393 42.80 -11.58 -16.57
N ARG A 394 42.67 -10.93 -17.74
CA ARG A 394 42.51 -11.63 -19.03
C ARG A 394 43.61 -12.69 -19.23
N ASP A 395 44.87 -12.34 -18.96
CA ASP A 395 46.02 -13.24 -19.16
C ASP A 395 46.00 -14.44 -18.21
N GLU A 396 45.55 -14.26 -16.97
CA GLU A 396 45.40 -15.35 -16.00
C GLU A 396 44.33 -16.35 -16.45
N VAL A 397 43.23 -15.86 -17.02
CA VAL A 397 42.18 -16.73 -17.58
C VAL A 397 42.68 -17.49 -18.80
N TYR A 398 43.41 -16.85 -19.74
CA TYR A 398 44.03 -17.56 -20.87
C TYR A 398 44.99 -18.65 -20.40
N ARG A 399 45.84 -18.34 -19.41
CA ARG A 399 46.77 -19.34 -18.85
C ARG A 399 46.03 -20.50 -18.22
N PHE A 400 44.95 -20.24 -17.47
CA PHE A 400 44.11 -21.30 -16.88
C PHE A 400 43.44 -22.18 -17.95
N MET A 401 42.93 -21.57 -19.02
CA MET A 401 42.36 -22.29 -20.16
C MET A 401 43.38 -23.26 -20.78
N ASP A 402 44.63 -22.82 -20.94
CA ASP A 402 45.67 -23.61 -21.60
C ASP A 402 46.32 -24.66 -20.69
N THR A 403 46.60 -24.30 -19.44
CA THR A 403 47.33 -25.18 -18.50
C THR A 403 46.46 -26.14 -17.71
N THR A 404 45.17 -25.85 -17.57
CA THR A 404 44.26 -26.64 -16.72
C THR A 404 43.07 -27.16 -17.51
N VAL A 405 42.33 -26.29 -18.20
CA VAL A 405 41.07 -26.68 -18.85
C VAL A 405 41.31 -27.58 -20.06
N ARG A 406 42.21 -27.19 -20.97
CA ARG A 406 42.48 -27.96 -22.19
C ARG A 406 43.04 -29.35 -21.88
N PRO A 407 44.05 -29.53 -21.00
CA PRO A 407 44.54 -30.85 -20.62
C PRO A 407 43.47 -31.70 -19.94
N ALA A 408 42.63 -31.11 -19.08
CA ALA A 408 41.55 -31.84 -18.42
C ALA A 408 40.48 -32.31 -19.42
N ILE A 409 40.10 -31.48 -20.39
CA ILE A 409 39.16 -31.87 -21.45
C ILE A 409 39.76 -32.97 -22.33
N GLU A 410 41.05 -32.91 -22.65
CA GLU A 410 41.75 -33.98 -23.39
C GLU A 410 41.77 -35.31 -22.63
N GLU A 411 42.08 -35.28 -21.33
CA GLU A 411 42.07 -36.47 -20.46
C GLU A 411 40.67 -37.11 -20.41
N VAL A 412 39.64 -36.29 -20.19
CA VAL A 412 38.24 -36.75 -20.20
C VAL A 412 37.85 -37.31 -21.57
N SER A 413 38.26 -36.65 -22.65
CA SER A 413 38.00 -37.10 -24.02
C SER A 413 38.64 -38.46 -24.30
N ALA A 414 39.86 -38.69 -23.82
CA ALA A 414 40.57 -39.95 -23.97
C ALA A 414 39.82 -41.11 -23.29
N VAL A 415 39.36 -40.91 -22.05
CA VAL A 415 38.60 -41.92 -21.31
C VAL A 415 37.28 -42.29 -22.02
N PHE A 416 36.58 -41.30 -22.59
CA PHE A 416 35.34 -41.58 -23.34
C PHE A 416 35.61 -42.29 -24.67
N ARG A 417 36.71 -41.97 -25.36
CA ARG A 417 37.14 -42.69 -26.56
C ARG A 417 37.52 -44.15 -26.26
N GLU A 418 38.21 -44.40 -25.15
CA GLU A 418 38.53 -45.77 -24.68
C GLU A 418 37.26 -46.60 -24.42
N LYS A 419 36.18 -45.97 -23.97
CA LYS A 419 34.87 -46.62 -23.76
C LYS A 419 34.05 -46.79 -25.05
N GLY A 420 34.61 -46.45 -26.21
CA GLY A 420 33.98 -46.66 -27.51
C GLY A 420 32.97 -45.59 -27.93
N LEU A 421 32.96 -44.42 -27.28
CA LEU A 421 32.09 -43.30 -27.65
C LEU A 421 32.78 -42.37 -28.67
N ASN A 422 32.00 -41.80 -29.59
CA ASN A 422 32.51 -40.82 -30.54
C ASN A 422 32.65 -39.45 -29.86
N VAL A 423 33.86 -38.90 -29.80
CA VAL A 423 34.15 -37.65 -29.09
C VAL A 423 34.84 -36.66 -30.01
N VAL A 424 34.16 -35.53 -30.28
CA VAL A 424 34.67 -34.42 -31.08
C VAL A 424 35.01 -33.25 -30.16
N THR A 425 36.26 -32.82 -30.21
CA THR A 425 36.74 -31.60 -29.54
C THR A 425 36.97 -30.54 -30.62
N GLN A 426 36.21 -29.45 -30.61
CA GLN A 426 36.40 -28.36 -31.58
C GLN A 426 37.29 -27.28 -30.96
N PRO A 427 38.49 -27.02 -31.51
CA PRO A 427 39.25 -25.84 -31.14
C PRO A 427 38.62 -24.59 -31.78
N ASP A 428 38.29 -23.59 -30.96
CA ASP A 428 37.86 -22.27 -31.42
C ASP A 428 39.04 -21.50 -32.06
N PRO A 429 38.90 -20.96 -33.29
CA PRO A 429 39.91 -20.12 -33.93
C PRO A 429 40.34 -18.90 -33.10
N ALA A 430 39.45 -18.37 -32.24
CA ALA A 430 39.73 -17.24 -31.35
C ALA A 430 40.38 -17.67 -30.02
N ASN A 431 40.51 -18.98 -29.77
CA ASN A 431 40.98 -19.55 -28.50
C ASN A 431 40.14 -19.12 -27.27
N ASP A 432 38.91 -18.64 -27.49
CA ASP A 432 38.07 -18.08 -26.44
C ASP A 432 37.17 -19.13 -25.77
N ASN A 433 37.10 -20.33 -26.35
CA ASN A 433 36.35 -21.45 -25.80
C ASN A 433 37.00 -22.81 -26.09
N VAL A 434 36.63 -23.81 -25.28
CA VAL A 434 36.93 -25.23 -25.51
C VAL A 434 35.63 -26.02 -25.34
N SER A 435 35.26 -26.80 -26.35
CA SER A 435 34.07 -27.65 -26.35
C SER A 435 34.40 -29.14 -26.45
N LEU A 436 33.54 -29.94 -25.83
CA LEU A 436 33.54 -31.39 -25.82
C LEU A 436 32.16 -31.85 -26.26
N GLU A 437 32.08 -32.55 -27.39
CA GLU A 437 30.85 -33.16 -27.90
C GLU A 437 30.98 -34.68 -27.88
N ILE A 438 30.06 -35.36 -27.20
CA ILE A 438 30.03 -36.82 -27.05
C ILE A 438 28.79 -37.36 -27.76
N GLY A 439 29.00 -38.15 -28.81
CA GLY A 439 27.94 -38.79 -29.58
C GLY A 439 27.51 -40.13 -28.98
N HIS A 440 26.18 -40.37 -28.96
CA HIS A 440 25.55 -41.56 -28.42
C HIS A 440 24.79 -42.38 -29.49
N GLY A 441 25.36 -42.50 -30.69
CA GLY A 441 24.71 -43.21 -31.81
C GLY A 441 23.61 -42.35 -32.45
N GLU A 442 22.35 -42.81 -32.41
CA GLU A 442 21.19 -42.06 -32.94
C GLU A 442 20.60 -41.05 -31.94
N GLU A 443 21.07 -41.05 -30.69
CA GLU A 443 20.62 -40.13 -29.64
C GLU A 443 21.36 -38.77 -29.70
N HIS A 444 20.74 -37.74 -29.12
CA HIS A 444 21.31 -36.39 -29.10
C HIS A 444 22.70 -36.34 -28.45
N PRO A 445 23.67 -35.61 -29.05
CA PRO A 445 25.01 -35.51 -28.50
C PRO A 445 25.03 -34.69 -27.21
N PHE A 446 25.83 -35.13 -26.25
CA PHE A 446 26.11 -34.36 -25.04
C PHE A 446 27.18 -33.32 -25.32
N ILE A 447 26.87 -32.04 -25.08
CA ILE A 447 27.78 -30.92 -25.32
C ILE A 447 28.17 -30.29 -23.98
N TYR A 448 29.47 -30.22 -23.72
CA TYR A 448 30.05 -29.47 -22.61
C TYR A 448 31.00 -28.42 -23.15
N GLN A 449 30.88 -27.18 -22.69
CA GLN A 449 31.72 -26.08 -23.17
C GLN A 449 32.19 -25.19 -22.03
N VAL A 450 33.46 -24.81 -22.08
CA VAL A 450 34.07 -23.79 -21.23
C VAL A 450 34.34 -22.56 -22.09
N GLN A 451 33.76 -21.41 -21.71
CA GLN A 451 33.90 -20.14 -22.42
C GLN A 451 34.50 -19.07 -21.52
N MET A 452 35.43 -18.27 -22.06
CA MET A 452 35.89 -17.06 -21.40
C MET A 452 34.83 -15.96 -21.50
N ARG A 453 34.49 -15.32 -20.37
CA ARG A 453 33.56 -14.18 -20.32
C ARG A 453 34.13 -13.04 -19.49
N GLY A 454 34.07 -11.84 -20.04
CA GLY A 454 34.45 -10.62 -19.35
C GLY A 454 33.31 -10.06 -18.49
N TYR A 455 33.64 -9.57 -17.29
CA TYR A 455 32.70 -8.94 -16.37
C TYR A 455 33.27 -7.63 -15.83
N PHE A 456 32.39 -6.68 -15.50
CA PHE A 456 32.79 -5.45 -14.83
C PHE A 456 33.23 -5.75 -13.40
N THR A 457 34.47 -5.37 -13.06
CA THR A 457 35.00 -5.52 -11.70
C THR A 457 34.31 -4.53 -10.75
N PRO A 458 33.83 -4.97 -9.56
CA PRO A 458 33.21 -4.08 -8.59
C PRO A 458 34.15 -2.94 -8.19
N SER A 459 33.61 -1.73 -7.97
CA SER A 459 34.41 -0.54 -7.65
C SER A 459 35.26 -0.68 -6.39
N PHE A 460 34.82 -1.46 -5.40
CA PHE A 460 35.60 -1.73 -4.18
C PHE A 460 36.79 -2.66 -4.40
N ALA A 461 36.79 -3.49 -5.45
CA ALA A 461 37.93 -4.34 -5.80
C ALA A 461 39.12 -3.53 -6.33
N ARG A 462 38.86 -2.34 -6.92
CA ARG A 462 39.91 -1.41 -7.35
C ARG A 462 40.63 -0.70 -6.20
N GLY A 463 40.05 -0.68 -4.99
CA GLY A 463 40.64 0.00 -3.83
C GLY A 463 41.74 -0.79 -3.12
N GLY A 464 41.86 -2.09 -3.40
CA GLY A 464 42.83 -2.99 -2.76
C GLY A 464 44.18 -3.14 -3.50
N PHE A 465 44.25 -2.68 -4.75
CA PHE A 465 45.51 -2.68 -5.51
C PHE A 465 46.20 -1.34 -5.28
N GLY A 466 47.27 -1.38 -4.49
CA GLY A 466 48.07 -0.21 -4.17
C GLY A 466 48.56 0.53 -5.41
N LYS A 467 48.55 1.87 -5.27
CA LYS A 467 49.10 2.92 -6.13
C LYS A 467 48.61 3.00 -7.59
N LYS A 468 47.88 4.09 -7.84
CA LYS A 468 48.00 4.87 -9.07
C LYS A 468 49.45 5.35 -9.20
N GLU A 469 50.15 4.85 -10.20
CA GLU A 469 51.11 5.63 -11.00
C GLU A 469 50.70 5.50 -12.46
#